data_AF-A0A936XQB4-F1
#
_entry.id   AF-A0A936XQB4-F1
#
_cell.length_a   1.000
_cell.length_b   1.000
_cell.length_c   1.000
_cell.angle_alpha   90.00
_cell.angle_beta   90.00
_cell.angle_gamma   90.00
#
_symmetry.space_group_name_H-M   'P 1'
#
loop_
_entity.id
_entity.type
_entity.pdbx_description
1 polymer ?
#
loop_
_entity_poly.entity_id
_entity_poly.type
_entity_poly.pdbx_seq_one_letter_code
_entity_poly.pdbx_strand_id
1 'polypeptide(L)' 'MYNPRVLLFILTATILAYLTHVFLKRMIDPRRSVVSFIMYIAAHLVSIITWVFIFGLVLIHYKDFFFKR' A
#
# COMPACT_ATOMS: atom_id res chain seq x y z
N MET A 1 8.39 -20.77 -13.80
CA MET A 1 7.88 -19.55 -14.46
C MET A 1 7.01 -18.80 -13.46
N TYR A 2 7.24 -17.51 -13.25
CA TYR A 2 6.41 -16.69 -12.36
C TYR A 2 5.02 -16.48 -12.96
N ASN A 3 3.96 -16.46 -12.14
CA ASN A 3 2.61 -16.19 -12.62
C ASN A 3 2.48 -14.70 -12.97
N PRO A 4 2.23 -14.32 -14.23
CA PRO A 4 2.13 -12.91 -14.63
C PRO A 4 1.02 -12.15 -13.88
N ARG A 5 -0.04 -12.83 -13.45
CA ARG A 5 -1.12 -12.22 -12.66
C ARG A 5 -0.62 -11.76 -11.28
N VAL A 6 0.22 -12.56 -10.64
CA VAL A 6 0.83 -12.22 -9.34
C VAL A 6 1.83 -11.09 -9.50
N LEU A 7 2.62 -11.09 -10.58
CA LEU A 7 3.56 -10.01 -10.87
C LEU A 7 2.84 -8.67 -11.10
N LEU A 8 1.78 -8.68 -11.92
CA LEU A 8 0.95 -7.49 -12.14
C LEU A 8 0.33 -6.99 -10.84
N PHE A 9 -0.15 -7.90 -9.99
CA PHE A 9 -0.72 -7.55 -8.69
C PHE A 9 0.28 -6.84 -7.77
N ILE A 10 1.51 -7.37 -7.67
CA ILE A 10 2.59 -6.75 -6.88
C ILE A 10 2.95 -5.37 -7.45
N LEU A 11 3.03 -5.25 -8.77
CA LEU A 11 3.30 -3.98 -9.44
C LEU A 11 2.22 -2.94 -9.13
N THR A 12 0.94 -3.31 -9.25
CA THR A 12 -0.20 -2.44 -8.92
C THR A 12 -0.18 -2.03 -7.45
N ALA A 13 0.11 -2.97 -6.54
CA ALA A 13 0.22 -2.67 -5.12
C ALA A 13 1.34 -1.67 -4.82
N THR A 14 2.49 -1.85 -5.45
CA THR A 14 3.65 -0.96 -5.28
C THR A 14 3.35 0.45 -5.79
N ILE A 15 2.71 0.57 -6.95
CA ILE A 15 2.33 1.87 -7.54
C ILE A 15 1.34 2.59 -6.62
N LEU A 16 0.30 1.90 -6.14
CA LEU A 16 -0.71 2.51 -5.27
C LEU A 16 -0.16 2.91 -3.90
N ALA A 17 0.73 2.10 -3.32
CA ALA A 17 1.44 2.45 -2.09
C ALA A 17 2.32 3.70 -2.29
N TYR A 18 3.06 3.77 -3.41
CA TYR A 18 3.88 4.94 -3.74
C TYR A 18 3.04 6.21 -3.93
N LEU A 19 1.92 6.11 -4.66
CA LEU A 19 1.00 7.24 -4.84
C LEU A 19 0.45 7.71 -3.49
N THR A 20 0.13 6.79 -2.58
CA THR A 20 -0.31 7.14 -1.23
C THR A 20 0.79 7.85 -0.44
N HIS A 21 2.03 7.38 -0.52
CA HIS A 21 3.18 8.05 0.08
C HIS A 21 3.34 9.49 -0.43
N VAL A 22 3.28 9.69 -1.75
CA VAL A 22 3.38 11.02 -2.37
C VAL A 22 2.23 11.92 -1.92
N PHE A 23 1.01 11.39 -1.85
CA PHE A 23 -0.16 12.11 -1.35
C PHE A 23 0.03 12.56 0.10
N LEU A 24 0.41 11.64 0.99
CA LEU A 24 0.64 11.94 2.41
C LEU A 24 1.73 12.99 2.61
N LYS A 25 2.82 12.92 1.82
CA LYS A 25 3.90 13.91 1.86
C LYS A 25 3.49 15.29 1.37
N ARG A 26 2.54 15.39 0.43
CA ARG A 26 1.96 16.67 0.00
C ARG A 26 0.98 17.24 1.03
N MET A 27 0.24 16.37 1.72
CA MET A 27 -0.80 16.78 2.66
C MET A 27 -0.24 17.19 4.03
N ILE A 28 0.78 16.48 4.51
CA ILE A 28 1.36 16.66 5.84
C ILE A 28 2.84 17.00 5.66
N ASP A 29 3.24 18.22 6.02
CA ASP A 29 4.64 18.59 6.11
C ASP A 29 5.21 18.16 7.48
N PRO A 30 6.06 17.11 7.53
CA PRO A 30 6.62 16.61 8.78
C PRO A 30 7.61 17.58 9.42
N ARG A 31 8.11 18.60 8.69
CA ARG A 31 9.11 19.55 9.19
C ARG A 31 8.48 20.77 9.86
N ARG A 32 7.17 20.96 9.71
CA ARG A 32 6.46 22.13 10.23
C ARG A 32 6.37 22.13 11.77
N SER A 33 6.14 20.97 12.38
CA SER A 33 6.02 20.84 13.84
C SER A 33 6.14 19.38 14.29
N VAL A 34 6.39 19.16 15.58
CA VAL A 34 6.42 17.82 16.19
C VAL A 34 5.07 17.11 16.02
N VAL A 35 3.96 17.83 16.15
CA VAL A 35 2.62 17.26 15.94
C VAL A 35 2.43 16.81 14.49
N SER A 36 2.87 17.63 13.53
CA SER A 36 2.83 17.27 12.10
C SER A 36 3.71 16.06 11.80
N PHE A 37 4.87 15.94 12.45
CA PHE A 37 5.74 14.76 12.34
C PHE A 37 5.06 13.49 12.86
N ILE A 38 4.46 13.55 14.06
CA ILE A 38 3.73 12.40 14.65
C ILE A 38 2.55 12.00 13.75
N MET A 39 1.76 12.97 13.27
CA MET A 39 0.66 12.69 12.35
C MET A 39 1.14 12.08 11.03
N TYR A 40 2.27 12.54 10.49
CA TYR A 40 2.86 11.99 9.29
C TYR A 40 3.22 10.51 9.47
N ILE A 41 3.86 10.15 10.59
CA ILE A 41 4.20 8.76 10.93
C ILE A 41 2.93 7.92 11.11
N ALA A 42 1.96 8.41 11.90
CA ALA A 42 0.72 7.69 12.14
C ALA A 42 -0.04 7.42 10.83
N ALA A 43 -0.14 8.42 9.95
CA ALA A 43 -0.79 8.27 8.64
C ALA A 43 -0.06 7.25 7.75
N HIS A 44 1.27 7.22 7.77
CA HIS A 44 2.04 6.20 7.05
C HIS A 44 1.81 4.80 7.59
N LEU A 45 1.78 4.63 8.92
CA LEU A 45 1.53 3.34 9.54
C LEU A 45 0.14 2.82 9.20
N VAL A 46 -0.89 3.67 9.32
CA VAL A 46 -2.26 3.33 8.93
C VAL A 46 -2.33 2.98 7.45
N SER A 47 -1.64 3.73 6.58
CA SER A 47 -1.61 3.44 5.15
C SER A 47 -1.00 2.07 4.84
N ILE A 48 0.12 1.71 5.48
CA ILE A 48 0.77 0.41 5.30
C ILE A 48 -0.18 -0.71 5.73
N ILE A 49 -0.77 -0.60 6.93
CA ILE A 49 -1.71 -1.60 7.45
C ILE A 49 -2.90 -1.76 6.49
N THR A 50 -3.47 -0.64 6.03
CA THR A 50 -4.61 -0.63 5.12
C THR A 50 -4.27 -1.31 3.80
N TRP A 51 -3.13 -0.98 3.17
CA TRP A 51 -2.74 -1.60 1.91
C TRP A 51 -2.43 -3.08 2.03
N VAL A 52 -1.68 -3.48 3.07
CA VAL A 52 -1.39 -4.90 3.33
C VAL A 52 -2.69 -5.67 3.55
N PHE A 53 -3.63 -5.12 4.32
CA PHE A 53 -4.92 -5.75 4.56
C PHE A 53 -5.74 -5.89 3.27
N ILE A 54 -5.89 -4.82 2.49
CA ILE A 54 -6.66 -4.83 1.24
C ILE A 54 -6.06 -5.83 0.24
N PHE A 55 -4.77 -5.75 -0.03
CA PHE A 55 -4.13 -6.65 -0.99
C PHE A 55 -4.06 -8.10 -0.48
N GLY A 56 -3.84 -8.30 0.81
CA GLY A 56 -3.93 -9.62 1.44
C GLY A 56 -5.32 -10.23 1.27
N LEU A 57 -6.38 -9.45 1.55
CA LEU A 57 -7.76 -9.87 1.40
C LEU A 57 -8.12 -10.21 -0.05
N VAL A 58 -7.69 -9.37 -1.01
CA VAL A 58 -7.90 -9.64 -2.44
C VAL A 58 -7.21 -10.94 -2.86
N LEU A 59 -5.98 -11.17 -2.43
CA LEU A 59 -5.22 -12.37 -2.78
C LEU A 59 -5.83 -13.64 -2.16
N ILE A 60 -6.34 -13.56 -0.92
CA ILE A 60 -7.03 -14.67 -0.25
C ILE A 60 -8.38 -14.97 -0.91
N HIS A 61 -9.18 -13.93 -1.15
CA HIS A 61 -10.53 -14.07 -1.70
C HIS A 61 -10.50 -14.60 -3.14
N TYR A 62 -9.58 -14.10 -3.96
CA TYR A 62 -9.42 -14.51 -5.35
C TYR A 62 -8.26 -15.50 -5.56
N LYS A 63 -7.92 -16.31 -4.55
CA LYS A 63 -6.78 -17.24 -4.59
C LYS A 63 -6.77 -18.13 -5.84
N ASP A 64 -7.93 -18.59 -6.28
CA ASP A 64 -8.05 -19.48 -7.43
C ASP A 64 -7.71 -18.73 -8.74
N PHE A 65 -8.06 -17.46 -8.85
CA PHE A 65 -7.67 -16.65 -10.01
C PHE A 65 -6.15 -16.45 -10.10
N PHE A 66 -5.47 -16.30 -8.95
CA PHE A 66 -4.03 -16.05 -8.89
C PHE A 66 -3.18 -17.31 -8.93
N PHE A 67 -3.65 -18.45 -8.40
CA PHE A 67 -2.81 -19.63 -8.18
C PHE A 67 -3.30 -20.90 -8.89
N LYS A 68 -4.55 -20.95 -9.38
CA LYS A 68 -5.02 -22.09 -10.17
C LYS A 68 -4.45 -21.97 -11.59
N ARG A 69 -3.79 -23.04 -12.04
CA ARG A 69 -3.17 -23.14 -13.37
C ARG A 69 -4.23 -23.22 -14.46
#